data_AF-A0A381XIL7-F1
#
_entry.id   AF-A0A381XIL7-F1
#
_cell.length_a   1.000
_cell.length_b   1.000
_cell.length_c   1.000
_cell.angle_alpha   90.00
_cell.angle_beta   90.00
_cell.angle_gamma   90.00
#
_symmetry.space_group_name_H-M   'P 1'
#
loop_
_entity.id
_entity.type
_entity.pdbx_description
1 polymer ?
#
loop_
_entity_poly.entity_id
_entity_poly.type
_entity_poly.pdbx_seq_one_letter_code
_entity_poly.pdbx_strand_id
1 'polypeptide(L)' 'MKPNLLVGDFIFVSKWSYGYSRHSLPFSIPLIPGKIFGKLPKRGDVAVFKTPSDNSTDYIKRV' A
#
# COMPACT_ATOMS: atom_id res chain seq x y z
N MET A 1 8.20 -3.28 11.85
CA MET A 1 8.97 -4.37 11.20
C MET A 1 10.37 -4.35 11.77
N LYS A 2 10.53 -4.75 13.04
CA LYS A 2 11.84 -4.75 13.70
C LYS A 2 12.77 -5.72 12.95
N PRO A 3 14.06 -5.37 12.74
CA PRO A 3 14.75 -4.17 13.21
C PRO A 3 14.63 -2.95 12.28
N ASN A 4 14.13 -3.10 11.06
CA ASN A 4 14.21 -2.06 10.01
C ASN A 4 13.26 -0.88 10.21
N LEU A 5 12.10 -1.10 10.83
CA LEU A 5 11.10 -0.06 11.10
C LEU A 5 10.58 -0.21 12.53
N LEU A 6 10.84 0.83 13.32
CA LEU A 6 10.53 0.98 14.73
C LEU A 6 9.25 1.81 14.94
N VAL A 7 8.75 1.78 16.16
CA VAL A 7 7.57 2.59 16.54
C VAL A 7 8.02 4.04 16.67
N GLY A 8 7.37 4.94 15.94
CA GLY A 8 7.73 6.37 15.89
C GLY A 8 8.45 6.79 14.60
N ASP A 9 8.85 5.84 13.75
CA ASP A 9 9.47 6.16 12.48
C ASP A 9 8.46 6.76 11.49
N PHE A 10 8.88 7.81 10.80
CA PHE A 10 8.16 8.40 9.68
C PHE A 10 8.76 7.88 8.37
N ILE A 11 7.90 7.42 7.46
CA ILE A 11 8.33 6.90 6.16
C ILE A 11 7.64 7.60 5.00
N PHE A 12 8.35 7.71 3.89
CA PHE A 12 7.78 8.10 2.61
C PHE A 12 7.42 6.84 1.83
N VAL A 13 6.22 6.83 1.25
CA VAL A 13 5.70 5.70 0.48
C VAL A 13 5.29 6.19 -0.89
N SER A 14 5.72 5.48 -1.93
CA SER A 14 5.25 5.72 -3.30
C SER A 14 3.95 4.96 -3.54
N LYS A 15 2.87 5.71 -3.73
CA LYS A 15 1.51 5.18 -3.91
C LYS A 15 1.29 4.51 -5.27
N TRP A 16 2.15 4.80 -6.24
CA TRP A 16 2.00 4.38 -7.64
C TRP A 16 2.93 3.25 -8.06
N SER A 17 3.85 2.81 -7.20
CA SER A 17 4.83 1.76 -7.52
C SER A 17 4.20 0.42 -7.93
N TYR A 18 2.98 0.14 -7.44
CA TYR A 18 2.21 -1.07 -7.77
C TYR A 18 0.94 -0.78 -8.57
N GLY A 19 0.90 0.34 -9.28
CA GLY A 19 -0.24 0.77 -10.10
C GLY A 19 -1.26 1.62 -9.35
N TYR A 20 -2.28 2.06 -10.09
CA TYR A 20 -3.33 2.95 -9.61
C TYR A 20 -4.54 2.11 -9.20
N SER A 21 -4.95 2.23 -7.94
CA SER A 21 -6.17 1.62 -7.42
C SER A 21 -7.15 2.70 -6.97
N ARG A 22 -8.37 2.32 -6.58
CA ARG A 22 -9.31 3.25 -5.92
C ARG A 22 -8.66 3.97 -4.73
N HIS A 23 -7.81 3.27 -3.96
CA HIS A 23 -7.13 3.84 -2.81
C HIS A 23 -6.03 4.82 -3.19
N SER A 24 -5.63 4.85 -4.47
CA SER A 24 -4.71 5.85 -5.04
C SER A 24 -5.33 7.25 -5.09
N LEU A 25 -6.66 7.35 -5.06
CA LEU A 25 -7.42 8.59 -5.11
C LEU A 25 -7.70 9.16 -3.71
N PRO A 26 -7.91 10.49 -3.59
CA PRO A 26 -8.44 11.06 -2.35
C PRO A 26 -9.76 10.35 -1.99
N PHE A 27 -9.96 10.04 -0.71
CA PHE A 27 -11.15 9.36 -0.18
C PHE A 27 -11.45 7.96 -0.75
N SER A 28 -10.50 7.31 -1.42
CA SER A 28 -10.70 5.98 -2.02
C SER A 28 -11.90 5.88 -2.98
N ILE A 29 -12.18 6.94 -3.73
CA ILE A 29 -13.35 7.02 -4.62
C ILE A 29 -13.32 5.86 -5.63
N PRO A 30 -14.42 5.11 -5.83
CA PRO A 30 -14.47 3.93 -6.68
C PRO A 30 -14.55 4.27 -8.19
N LEU A 31 -13.77 5.24 -8.66
CA LEU A 31 -13.69 5.61 -10.09
C LEU A 31 -12.87 4.62 -10.91
N ILE A 32 -11.92 3.93 -10.28
CA ILE A 32 -11.01 3.00 -10.94
C ILE A 32 -11.44 1.57 -10.59
N PRO A 33 -11.99 0.80 -11.56
CA PRO A 33 -12.27 -0.61 -11.35
C PRO A 33 -10.95 -1.40 -11.28
N GLY A 34 -10.64 -1.95 -10.12
CA GLY A 34 -9.45 -2.78 -9.91
C GLY A 34 -8.15 -1.97 -9.77
N LYS A 35 -7.12 -2.36 -10.54
CA LYS A 35 -5.77 -1.80 -10.47
C LYS A 35 -5.22 -1.60 -11.88
N ILE A 36 -5.04 -0.34 -12.29
CA ILE A 36 -4.52 0.03 -13.61
C ILE A 36 -2.98 0.09 -13.54
N PHE A 37 -2.29 -0.41 -14.57
CA PHE A 37 -0.82 -0.51 -14.63
C PHE A 37 -0.20 -1.21 -13.41
N GLY A 38 -0.93 -2.18 -12.85
CA GLY A 38 -0.50 -2.93 -11.68
C GLY A 38 0.73 -3.78 -11.95
N LYS A 39 1.70 -3.73 -11.04
CA LYS A 39 2.80 -4.70 -10.96
C LYS A 39 2.64 -5.52 -9.69
N LEU A 40 2.97 -6.81 -9.77
CA LEU A 40 3.05 -7.66 -8.59
C LEU A 40 4.30 -7.28 -7.78
N PRO A 41 4.20 -7.23 -6.44
CA PRO A 41 5.36 -7.01 -5.60
C PRO A 41 6.33 -8.19 -5.73
N LYS A 42 7.62 -7.89 -5.63
CA LYS A 42 8.67 -8.91 -5.59
C LYS A 42 8.98 -9.27 -4.14
N ARG A 43 9.49 -10.48 -3.95
CA ARG A 43 9.96 -10.92 -2.64
C ARG A 43 11.03 -9.97 -2.12
N GLY A 44 10.88 -9.53 -0.88
CA GLY A 44 11.76 -8.55 -0.25
C GLY A 44 11.23 -7.12 -0.31
N ASP A 45 10.24 -6.82 -1.15
CA ASP A 45 9.64 -5.48 -1.20
C ASP A 45 8.87 -5.17 0.09
N VAL A 46 8.93 -3.91 0.54
CA VAL A 46 8.08 -3.40 1.61
C VAL A 46 6.88 -2.73 0.99
N ALA A 47 5.69 -3.29 1.24
CA ALA A 47 4.45 -2.81 0.69
C ALA A 47 3.53 -2.27 1.79
N VAL A 48 2.83 -1.18 1.47
CA VAL A 48 1.74 -0.64 2.28
C VAL A 48 0.43 -0.97 1.59
N PHE A 49 -0.48 -1.60 2.32
CA PHE A 49 -1.78 -2.00 1.80
C PHE A 49 -2.86 -1.87 2.88
N LYS A 50 -4.09 -1.67 2.44
CA LYS A 50 -5.25 -1.64 3.33
C LYS A 50 -5.68 -3.05 3.68
N THR A 51 -6.07 -3.27 4.94
CA THR A 51 -6.49 -4.61 5.35
C THR A 51 -7.75 -5.04 4.61
N PRO A 52 -7.86 -6.31 4.16
CA PRO A 52 -9.07 -6.80 3.51
C PRO A 52 -10.30 -6.78 4.42
N SER A 53 -10.09 -6.78 5.74
CA SER A 53 -11.15 -6.80 6.74
C SER A 53 -11.86 -5.46 6.91
N ASP A 54 -11.13 -4.34 6.96
CA ASP A 54 -11.71 -3.02 7.27
C ASP A 54 -11.57 -1.99 6.14
N ASN A 55 -10.67 -2.19 5.17
CA ASN A 55 -10.29 -1.21 4.16
C ASN A 55 -10.04 0.22 4.69
N SER A 56 -9.70 0.38 5.96
CA SER A 56 -9.45 1.66 6.62
C SER A 56 -8.03 1.71 7.17
N THR A 57 -7.57 0.63 7.79
CA THR A 57 -6.25 0.54 8.40
C THR A 57 -5.17 0.20 7.37
N ASP A 58 -4.10 0.99 7.35
CA ASP A 58 -2.93 0.76 6.50
C ASP A 58 -1.91 -0.13 7.21
N TYR A 59 -1.56 -1.26 6.59
CA TYR A 59 -0.57 -2.20 7.08
C TYR A 59 0.71 -2.08 6.27
N ILE A 60 1.84 -2.21 6.95
CA ILE A 60 3.17 -2.19 6.34
C ILE A 60 3.82 -3.54 6.60
N LYS A 61 4.07 -4.31 5.53
CA LYS A 61 4.71 -5.63 5.60
C LYS A 61 5.73 -5.80 4.48
N ARG A 62 6.66 -6.72 4.69
CA ARG A 62 7.57 -7.20 3.66
C ARG A 62 6.95 -8.42 2.98
N VAL A 63 6.98 -8.45 1.66
CA VAL A 63 6.48 -9.55 0.80
C VAL A 63 7.50 -10.69 0.75
#